data_AF-A0A9X3II37-F1
#
_entry.id   AF-A0A9X3II37-F1
#
_cell.length_a   1.000
_cell.length_b   1.000
_cell.length_c   1.000
_cell.angle_alpha   90.00
_cell.angle_beta   90.00
_cell.angle_gamma   90.00
#
_symmetry.space_group_name_H-M   'P 1'
#
loop_
_entity.id
_entity.type
_entity.pdbx_description
1 polymer ?
#
loop_
_entity_poly.entity_id
_entity_poly.type
_entity_poly.pdbx_seq_one_letter_code
_entity_poly.pdbx_strand_id
1 'polypeptide(L)'
;MNNQNRPETIIIEDQNFGSHVEHWNLLTENPTAEVPKWLGLALDAPVMPMGLCSQECDMDVSTWLIQGPNGSAVQLCQVIDVENNKPKAVKTAFPSFESPYQLNASIDRIITCKTNTQAVLSLKVGTNSVVYAFDSLYSVNSHRYLQDQQYKVQLNAWAYELEKVSDHEQIIVDDPASIKHHRALNDILSQNNGVAPENLQEQIDAWEPKSEDDKAPVTVDFSKMVAYLYGETLGQEDEAWFQGKVVGKTQMQFMQQDYTLYDVTLILEENQPAILVRIASKDPAYKDFEIGQYIRGNIWIQANIYSAA
;
A
#
# COMPACT_ATOMS: atom_id res chain seq x y z
N MET A 1 24.18 -0.42 22.48
CA MET A 1 24.64 -0.04 21.12
C MET A 1 23.99 -0.98 20.14
N ASN A 2 23.02 -0.52 19.34
CA ASN A 2 22.53 -1.21 18.13
C ASN A 2 21.63 -0.28 17.28
N ASN A 3 22.00 1.01 17.20
CA ASN A 3 21.17 2.04 16.57
C ASN A 3 21.57 2.36 15.13
N GLN A 4 22.22 1.42 14.42
CA GLN A 4 22.84 1.73 13.10
C GLN A 4 22.26 0.97 11.92
N ASN A 5 21.23 0.14 12.08
CA ASN A 5 20.64 -0.58 10.95
C ASN A 5 19.11 -0.50 10.95
N ARG A 6 18.54 0.72 10.99
CA ARG A 6 17.09 0.95 10.91
C ARG A 6 16.75 1.61 9.57
N PRO A 7 15.58 1.33 8.98
CA PRO A 7 15.13 2.02 7.78
C PRO A 7 15.10 3.54 7.98
N GLU A 8 15.23 4.29 6.88
CA GLU A 8 15.05 5.73 6.92
C GLU A 8 13.68 6.06 7.50
N THR A 9 13.60 6.99 8.45
CA THR A 9 12.31 7.36 9.07
C THR A 9 12.05 8.85 8.87
N ILE A 10 10.92 9.17 8.24
CA ILE A 10 10.41 10.52 8.07
C ILE A 10 9.24 10.73 9.03
N ILE A 11 9.30 11.78 9.83
CA ILE A 11 8.25 12.13 10.79
C ILE A 11 7.47 13.33 10.26
N ILE A 12 6.16 13.16 10.13
CA ILE A 12 5.23 14.22 9.68
C ILE A 12 4.22 14.57 10.79
N GLU A 13 3.47 15.65 10.60
CA GLU A 13 2.36 16.02 11.48
C GLU A 13 1.25 14.95 11.41
N ASP A 14 0.60 14.65 12.53
CA ASP A 14 -0.46 13.62 12.59
C ASP A 14 -1.61 13.88 11.61
N GLN A 15 -1.93 15.15 11.35
CA GLN A 15 -2.96 15.56 10.40
C GLN A 15 -2.60 15.27 8.93
N ASN A 16 -1.33 15.01 8.62
CA ASN A 16 -0.84 14.77 7.26
C ASN A 16 -0.96 13.31 6.84
N PHE A 17 -1.24 12.37 7.76
CA PHE A 17 -1.56 10.98 7.46
C PHE A 17 -2.96 10.79 6.84
N GLY A 18 -3.46 11.85 6.21
CA GLY A 18 -4.80 11.91 5.67
C GLY A 18 -5.90 11.61 6.67
N SER A 19 -7.08 11.56 6.10
CA SER A 19 -8.29 11.08 6.73
C SER A 19 -8.36 9.55 6.60
N HIS A 20 -7.43 8.78 7.17
CA HIS A 20 -7.60 7.31 7.24
C HIS A 20 -8.91 6.91 7.94
N VAL A 21 -9.50 7.82 8.71
CA VAL A 21 -10.87 7.72 9.24
C VAL A 21 -11.94 7.79 8.12
N GLU A 22 -11.74 8.54 7.05
CA GLU A 22 -12.63 8.56 5.87
C GLU A 22 -12.62 7.24 5.11
N HIS A 23 -11.58 6.40 5.25
CA HIS A 23 -11.56 5.07 4.63
C HIS A 23 -12.68 4.17 5.17
N TRP A 24 -13.25 4.47 6.34
CA TRP A 24 -14.46 3.78 6.83
C TRP A 24 -15.66 3.92 5.88
N ASN A 25 -15.70 4.96 5.04
CA ASN A 25 -16.72 5.10 3.99
C ASN A 25 -16.69 3.96 2.97
N LEU A 26 -15.54 3.28 2.82
CA LEU A 26 -15.38 2.11 1.97
C LEU A 26 -16.15 0.89 2.51
N LEU A 27 -16.47 0.86 3.81
CA LEU A 27 -17.17 -0.25 4.46
C LEU A 27 -18.63 0.08 4.81
N THR A 28 -18.98 1.36 4.98
CA THR A 28 -20.34 1.79 5.31
C THR A 28 -20.64 3.20 4.81
N GLU A 29 -21.91 3.45 4.50
CA GLU A 29 -22.41 4.79 4.18
C GLU A 29 -22.60 5.68 5.44
N ASN A 30 -22.60 5.09 6.64
CA ASN A 30 -22.86 5.77 7.91
C ASN A 30 -21.75 5.52 8.95
N PRO A 31 -20.48 5.85 8.65
CA PRO A 31 -19.35 5.47 9.51
C PRO A 31 -19.46 6.03 10.93
N THR A 32 -19.97 7.25 11.11
CA THR A 32 -20.11 7.88 12.42
C THR A 32 -21.11 7.18 13.35
N ALA A 33 -22.06 6.44 12.80
CA ALA A 33 -23.08 5.72 13.56
C ALA A 33 -22.78 4.22 13.72
N GLU A 34 -22.09 3.62 12.75
CA GLU A 34 -21.85 2.17 12.68
C GLU A 34 -20.48 1.77 13.19
N VAL A 35 -19.41 2.47 12.81
CA VAL A 35 -18.03 2.11 13.18
C VAL A 35 -17.84 2.05 14.69
N PRO A 36 -18.33 3.00 15.52
CA PRO A 36 -18.19 2.89 16.97
C PRO A 36 -18.83 1.62 17.55
N LYS A 37 -19.96 1.16 16.96
CA LYS A 37 -20.62 -0.09 17.38
C LYS A 37 -19.77 -1.29 16.97
N TRP A 38 -19.24 -1.29 15.76
CA TRP A 38 -18.39 -2.36 15.24
C TRP A 38 -17.09 -2.49 16.04
N LEU A 39 -16.44 -1.37 16.39
CA LEU A 39 -15.26 -1.35 17.24
C LEU A 39 -15.57 -1.89 18.64
N GLY A 40 -16.77 -1.61 19.19
CA GLY A 40 -17.25 -2.22 20.42
C GLY A 40 -17.42 -3.74 20.30
N LEU A 41 -18.06 -4.21 19.24
CA LEU A 41 -18.24 -5.65 18.97
C LEU A 41 -16.92 -6.40 18.75
N ALA A 42 -15.91 -5.75 18.16
CA ALA A 42 -14.59 -6.33 17.99
C ALA A 42 -13.95 -6.75 19.33
N LEU A 43 -14.32 -6.09 20.43
CA LEU A 43 -13.82 -6.38 21.78
C LEU A 43 -14.48 -7.60 22.43
N ASP A 44 -15.51 -8.20 21.81
CA ASP A 44 -16.13 -9.43 22.32
C ASP A 44 -15.25 -10.66 22.08
N ALA A 45 -14.40 -10.62 21.04
CA ALA A 45 -13.42 -11.65 20.73
C ALA A 45 -12.09 -11.02 20.24
N PRO A 46 -11.37 -10.30 21.11
CA PRO A 46 -10.19 -9.54 20.73
C PRO A 46 -8.98 -10.45 20.53
N VAL A 47 -8.12 -10.05 19.60
CA VAL A 47 -6.81 -10.63 19.32
C VAL A 47 -5.77 -9.52 19.45
N MET A 48 -4.66 -9.78 20.13
CA MET A 48 -3.49 -8.91 20.09
C MET A 48 -2.45 -9.55 19.18
N PRO A 49 -2.28 -9.06 17.94
CA PRO A 49 -1.33 -9.65 17.02
C PRO A 49 0.10 -9.48 17.53
N MET A 50 0.90 -10.54 17.42
CA MET A 50 2.31 -10.54 17.84
C MET A 50 3.23 -9.87 16.80
N GLY A 51 2.84 -9.84 15.52
CA GLY A 51 3.67 -9.31 14.44
C GLY A 51 5.07 -9.94 14.42
N LEU A 52 6.11 -9.13 14.59
CA LEU A 52 7.52 -9.53 14.67
C LEU A 52 7.98 -9.93 16.08
N CYS A 53 7.13 -9.81 17.10
CA CYS A 53 7.45 -10.18 18.47
C CYS A 53 7.48 -11.70 18.63
N SER A 54 8.50 -12.21 19.33
CA SER A 54 8.66 -13.67 19.54
C SER A 54 7.86 -14.18 20.74
N GLN A 55 7.57 -13.28 21.71
CA GLN A 55 6.88 -13.57 22.97
C GLN A 55 6.17 -12.31 23.45
N GLU A 56 5.09 -12.41 24.22
CA GLU A 56 4.26 -11.25 24.59
C GLU A 56 5.04 -10.13 25.29
N CYS A 57 6.07 -10.45 26.09
CA CYS A 57 6.90 -9.46 26.76
C CYS A 57 7.81 -8.65 25.83
N ASP A 58 7.89 -9.01 24.54
CA ASP A 58 8.55 -8.23 23.50
C ASP A 58 7.70 -7.05 23.01
N MET A 59 6.38 -7.08 23.25
CA MET A 59 5.44 -6.07 22.75
C MET A 59 5.56 -4.75 23.52
N ASP A 60 5.16 -3.65 22.88
CA ASP A 60 5.15 -2.34 23.52
C ASP A 60 4.10 -2.29 24.64
N VAL A 61 4.54 -1.99 25.86
CA VAL A 61 3.67 -1.88 27.04
C VAL A 61 2.85 -0.59 27.08
N SER A 62 3.24 0.40 26.27
CA SER A 62 2.60 1.72 26.21
C SER A 62 1.53 1.82 25.10
N THR A 63 1.46 0.84 24.21
CA THR A 63 0.50 0.82 23.10
C THR A 63 -0.04 -0.58 22.88
N TRP A 64 -1.36 -0.72 22.81
CA TRP A 64 -2.00 -1.97 22.40
C TRP A 64 -2.54 -1.84 20.97
N LEU A 65 -2.26 -2.85 20.15
CA LEU A 65 -3.01 -3.12 18.93
C LEU A 65 -4.02 -4.23 19.23
N ILE A 66 -5.29 -3.91 19.14
CA ILE A 66 -6.38 -4.88 19.29
C ILE A 66 -7.04 -5.06 17.93
N GLN A 67 -7.13 -6.31 17.49
CA GLN A 67 -7.84 -6.73 16.29
C GLN A 67 -9.06 -7.56 16.69
N GLY A 68 -10.16 -7.44 15.96
CA GLY A 68 -11.27 -8.36 16.15
C GLY A 68 -12.46 -8.09 15.24
N PRO A 69 -13.50 -8.94 15.31
CA PRO A 69 -13.53 -10.18 16.08
C PRO A 69 -12.58 -11.27 15.53
N ASN A 70 -12.04 -12.13 16.40
CA ASN A 70 -11.17 -13.24 16.01
C ASN A 70 -11.87 -14.13 14.95
N GLY A 71 -11.17 -14.46 13.87
CA GLY A 71 -11.70 -15.26 12.76
C GLY A 71 -12.66 -14.52 11.81
N SER A 72 -12.91 -13.23 12.03
CA SER A 72 -13.63 -12.39 11.07
C SER A 72 -12.81 -12.19 9.79
N ALA A 73 -13.48 -12.15 8.64
CA ALA A 73 -12.83 -11.90 7.34
C ALA A 73 -12.21 -10.50 7.27
N VAL A 74 -12.84 -9.53 7.92
CA VAL A 74 -12.30 -8.17 8.12
C VAL A 74 -12.01 -7.99 9.61
N GLN A 75 -10.77 -7.64 9.93
CA GLN A 75 -10.30 -7.32 11.26
C GLN A 75 -10.44 -5.81 11.50
N LEU A 76 -11.12 -5.46 12.59
CA LEU A 76 -11.22 -4.07 13.04
C LEU A 76 -10.06 -3.81 13.99
N CYS A 77 -9.10 -3.02 13.52
CA CYS A 77 -7.86 -2.73 14.22
C CYS A 77 -8.03 -1.45 15.05
N GLN A 78 -7.66 -1.51 16.32
CA GLN A 78 -7.70 -0.40 17.27
C GLN A 78 -6.32 -0.23 17.90
N VAL A 79 -5.71 0.95 17.71
CA VAL A 79 -4.48 1.34 18.40
C VAL A 79 -4.85 2.13 19.63
N ILE A 80 -4.46 1.65 20.80
CA ILE A 80 -4.85 2.19 22.11
C ILE A 80 -3.59 2.59 22.86
N ASP A 81 -3.57 3.83 23.35
CA ASP A 81 -2.55 4.32 24.29
C ASP A 81 -2.81 3.74 25.68
N VAL A 82 -1.74 3.28 26.34
CA VAL A 82 -1.81 2.50 27.58
C VAL A 82 -0.91 3.13 28.62
N GLU A 83 -1.48 3.37 29.80
CA GLU A 83 -0.76 3.91 30.94
C GLU A 83 -1.02 3.02 32.16
N ASN A 84 0.04 2.52 32.80
CA ASN A 84 -0.03 1.61 33.95
C ASN A 84 -0.90 0.36 33.67
N ASN A 85 -0.73 -0.26 32.50
CA ASN A 85 -1.50 -1.42 32.02
C ASN A 85 -3.02 -1.17 31.94
N LYS A 86 -3.43 0.09 31.73
CA LYS A 86 -4.83 0.47 31.54
C LYS A 86 -4.99 1.26 30.24
N PRO A 87 -6.04 0.98 29.45
CA PRO A 87 -6.33 1.74 28.25
C PRO A 87 -6.67 3.18 28.63
N LYS A 88 -6.01 4.14 27.98
CA LYS A 88 -6.18 5.57 28.22
C LYS A 88 -7.03 6.23 27.13
N ALA A 89 -6.70 5.99 25.87
CA ALA A 89 -7.40 6.55 24.73
C ALA A 89 -7.20 5.71 23.47
N VAL A 90 -8.22 5.63 22.62
CA VAL A 90 -8.07 5.14 21.24
C VAL A 90 -7.35 6.21 20.44
N LYS A 91 -6.25 5.84 19.80
CA LYS A 91 -5.38 6.74 19.02
C LYS A 91 -5.76 6.76 17.55
N THR A 92 -6.02 5.58 16.98
CA THR A 92 -6.52 5.40 15.62
C THR A 92 -7.23 4.06 15.51
N ALA A 93 -8.08 3.91 14.51
CA ALA A 93 -8.73 2.65 14.17
C ALA A 93 -8.94 2.56 12.67
N PHE A 94 -8.74 1.36 12.13
CA PHE A 94 -8.81 1.10 10.69
C PHE A 94 -9.27 -0.34 10.43
N PRO A 95 -9.90 -0.61 9.27
CA PRO A 95 -10.16 -1.97 8.84
C PRO A 95 -8.90 -2.59 8.23
N SER A 96 -8.79 -3.90 8.32
CA SER A 96 -7.74 -4.68 7.65
C SER A 96 -8.28 -6.06 7.31
N PHE A 97 -7.73 -6.72 6.31
CA PHE A 97 -8.06 -8.10 5.98
C PHE A 97 -6.84 -8.83 5.42
N GLU A 98 -6.88 -10.16 5.43
CA GLU A 98 -5.72 -10.95 5.00
C GLU A 98 -5.73 -11.25 3.50
N SER A 99 -4.55 -11.16 2.91
CA SER A 99 -4.26 -11.70 1.60
C SER A 99 -3.64 -13.09 1.76
N PRO A 100 -4.05 -14.10 0.95
CA PRO A 100 -3.47 -15.43 1.01
C PRO A 100 -2.06 -15.47 0.39
N TYR A 101 -1.64 -14.39 -0.28
CA TYR A 101 -0.35 -14.29 -0.93
C TYR A 101 0.66 -13.65 0.00
N GLN A 102 1.82 -14.28 0.09
CA GLN A 102 2.97 -13.75 0.80
C GLN A 102 4.11 -13.54 -0.17
N LEU A 103 4.79 -12.41 -0.02
CA LEU A 103 6.00 -12.07 -0.75
C LEU A 103 7.12 -11.71 0.22
N ASN A 104 8.35 -11.71 -0.28
CA ASN A 104 9.49 -11.18 0.46
C ASN A 104 9.67 -9.70 0.08
N ALA A 105 9.85 -8.85 1.08
CA ALA A 105 10.19 -7.44 0.90
C ALA A 105 11.17 -6.97 1.96
N SER A 106 11.92 -5.93 1.66
CA SER A 106 12.65 -5.15 2.68
C SER A 106 12.06 -3.76 2.81
N ILE A 107 12.09 -3.21 4.02
CA ILE A 107 11.62 -1.85 4.30
C ILE A 107 12.76 -0.88 4.00
N ASP A 108 12.55 0.00 3.03
CA ASP A 108 13.51 1.05 2.67
C ASP A 108 13.32 2.30 3.53
N ARG A 109 12.05 2.72 3.66
CA ARG A 109 11.66 3.92 4.40
C ARG A 109 10.37 3.69 5.17
N ILE A 110 10.26 4.37 6.31
CA ILE A 110 9.09 4.47 7.17
C ILE A 110 8.69 5.95 7.19
N ILE A 111 7.47 6.25 6.77
CA ILE A 111 6.84 7.55 7.02
C ILE A 111 5.94 7.33 8.22
N THR A 112 6.04 8.14 9.26
CA THR A 112 5.23 8.03 10.48
C THR A 112 4.85 9.41 11.04
N CYS A 113 3.89 9.45 11.95
CA CYS A 113 3.43 10.68 12.59
C CYS A 113 4.14 10.94 13.93
N LYS A 114 4.01 12.16 14.47
CA LYS A 114 4.59 12.50 15.79
C LYS A 114 4.09 11.63 16.93
N THR A 115 2.85 11.15 16.88
CA THR A 115 2.33 10.23 17.89
C THR A 115 2.81 8.79 17.71
N ASN A 116 3.49 8.47 16.60
CA ASN A 116 4.03 7.15 16.28
C ASN A 116 2.97 6.03 16.30
N THR A 117 1.74 6.34 15.92
CA THR A 117 0.59 5.42 15.99
C THR A 117 0.33 4.67 14.69
N GLN A 118 0.85 5.19 13.58
CA GLN A 118 0.62 4.68 12.23
C GLN A 118 1.81 5.00 11.33
N ALA A 119 1.94 4.23 10.24
CA ALA A 119 3.00 4.43 9.27
C ALA A 119 2.60 3.97 7.88
N VAL A 120 3.18 4.65 6.88
CA VAL A 120 3.27 4.17 5.50
C VAL A 120 4.70 3.67 5.29
N LEU A 121 4.83 2.45 4.78
CA LEU A 121 6.12 1.83 4.49
C LEU A 121 6.43 1.92 3.01
N SER A 122 7.65 2.30 2.67
CA SER A 122 8.24 2.05 1.35
C SER A 122 8.87 0.65 1.36
N LEU A 123 8.24 -0.28 0.62
CA LEU A 123 8.63 -1.67 0.55
C LEU A 123 9.34 -1.94 -0.78
N LYS A 124 10.62 -2.32 -0.71
CA LYS A 124 11.32 -2.89 -1.87
C LYS A 124 10.83 -4.31 -2.09
N VAL A 125 10.22 -4.53 -3.24
CA VAL A 125 9.64 -5.81 -3.67
C VAL A 125 10.22 -6.20 -5.02
N GLY A 126 10.43 -7.50 -5.24
CA GLY A 126 11.05 -7.97 -6.48
C GLY A 126 12.49 -7.44 -6.62
N THR A 127 12.92 -7.16 -7.85
CA THR A 127 14.29 -6.72 -8.12
C THR A 127 14.41 -5.20 -8.06
N ASN A 128 13.48 -4.49 -8.70
CA ASN A 128 13.57 -3.05 -8.93
C ASN A 128 12.26 -2.31 -8.64
N SER A 129 11.34 -2.92 -7.89
CA SER A 129 10.02 -2.35 -7.64
C SER A 129 9.86 -1.89 -6.19
N VAL A 130 9.06 -0.85 -6.00
CA VAL A 130 8.72 -0.30 -4.69
C VAL A 130 7.21 -0.20 -4.58
N VAL A 131 6.67 -0.62 -3.44
CA VAL A 131 5.25 -0.46 -3.09
C VAL A 131 5.17 0.35 -1.81
N TYR A 132 4.32 1.37 -1.79
CA TYR A 132 3.97 2.06 -0.55
C TYR A 132 2.69 1.45 0.03
N ALA A 133 2.67 1.22 1.33
CA ALA A 133 1.54 0.56 1.97
C ALA A 133 1.39 0.99 3.42
N PHE A 134 0.13 1.13 3.84
CA PHE A 134 -0.22 1.31 5.24
C PHE A 134 0.15 0.08 6.05
N ASP A 135 0.99 0.23 7.06
CA ASP A 135 1.38 -0.89 7.90
C ASP A 135 0.33 -1.16 8.98
N SER A 136 -0.47 -2.20 8.74
CA SER A 136 -1.54 -2.62 9.63
C SER A 136 -1.04 -3.16 10.97
N LEU A 137 0.25 -3.49 11.08
CA LEU A 137 0.89 -4.04 12.29
C LEU A 137 1.94 -3.08 12.88
N TYR A 138 1.99 -1.82 12.41
CA TYR A 138 3.04 -0.87 12.76
C TYR A 138 3.25 -0.67 14.26
N SER A 139 2.16 -0.47 15.01
CA SER A 139 2.23 -0.19 16.44
C SER A 139 2.88 -1.33 17.24
N VAL A 140 2.82 -2.57 16.74
CA VAL A 140 3.51 -3.73 17.34
C VAL A 140 4.92 -3.87 16.80
N ASN A 141 5.13 -3.63 15.51
CA ASN A 141 6.37 -3.94 14.81
C ASN A 141 7.42 -2.82 14.79
N SER A 142 7.02 -1.56 14.97
CA SER A 142 7.83 -0.37 14.70
C SER A 142 9.24 -0.41 15.29
N HIS A 143 9.39 -0.94 16.51
CA HIS A 143 10.67 -1.00 17.21
C HIS A 143 11.60 -2.13 16.72
N ARG A 144 11.10 -3.07 15.90
CA ARG A 144 11.79 -4.26 15.40
C ARG A 144 12.28 -4.12 13.96
N TYR A 145 11.88 -3.07 13.25
CA TYR A 145 12.29 -2.89 11.86
C TYR A 145 13.79 -2.63 11.73
N LEU A 146 14.42 -3.39 10.83
CA LEU A 146 15.82 -3.33 10.49
C LEU A 146 15.97 -3.08 8.99
N GLN A 147 16.94 -2.26 8.64
CA GLN A 147 17.32 -2.01 7.25
C GLN A 147 17.92 -3.28 6.63
N ASP A 148 17.69 -3.48 5.34
CA ASP A 148 18.14 -4.62 4.53
C ASP A 148 17.65 -6.01 5.03
N GLN A 149 16.77 -6.05 6.03
CA GLN A 149 16.11 -7.27 6.46
C GLN A 149 14.99 -7.64 5.50
N GLN A 150 14.93 -8.91 5.11
CA GLN A 150 13.81 -9.48 4.38
C GLN A 150 12.70 -9.91 5.35
N TYR A 151 11.49 -9.46 5.06
CA TYR A 151 10.26 -9.76 5.79
C TYR A 151 9.28 -10.52 4.90
N LYS A 152 8.39 -11.26 5.52
CA LYS A 152 7.19 -11.78 4.85
C LYS A 152 6.12 -10.71 4.88
N VAL A 153 5.61 -10.37 3.71
CA VAL A 153 4.60 -9.33 3.54
C VAL A 153 3.37 -9.89 2.85
N GLN A 154 2.20 -9.54 3.37
CA GLN A 154 0.93 -9.70 2.69
C GLN A 154 0.44 -8.32 2.23
N LEU A 155 0.14 -8.18 0.94
CA LEU A 155 -0.46 -6.97 0.39
C LEU A 155 -1.96 -7.18 0.19
N ASN A 156 -2.74 -6.27 0.76
CA ASN A 156 -4.18 -6.18 0.58
C ASN A 156 -4.57 -4.72 0.30
N ALA A 157 -5.75 -4.48 -0.27
CA ALA A 157 -6.18 -3.13 -0.58
C ALA A 157 -7.70 -2.97 -0.59
N TRP A 158 -8.17 -1.76 -0.32
CA TRP A 158 -9.57 -1.37 -0.49
C TRP A 158 -9.73 -0.51 -1.73
N ALA A 159 -10.75 -0.77 -2.53
CA ALA A 159 -11.01 0.01 -3.74
C ALA A 159 -11.92 1.20 -3.50
N TYR A 160 -11.46 2.40 -3.88
CA TYR A 160 -12.30 3.57 -4.03
C TYR A 160 -13.09 3.49 -5.33
N GLU A 161 -12.38 3.23 -6.42
CA GLU A 161 -12.91 3.23 -7.77
C GLU A 161 -12.22 2.15 -8.58
N LEU A 162 -13.01 1.43 -9.38
CA LEU A 162 -12.50 0.42 -10.30
C LEU A 162 -13.20 0.55 -11.65
N GLU A 163 -12.44 0.36 -12.71
CA GLU A 163 -13.00 0.20 -14.04
C GLU A 163 -12.29 -0.90 -14.82
N LYS A 164 -13.05 -1.51 -15.74
CA LYS A 164 -12.50 -2.49 -16.68
C LYS A 164 -11.81 -1.74 -17.81
N VAL A 165 -10.61 -2.19 -18.16
CA VAL A 165 -9.84 -1.65 -19.28
C VAL A 165 -9.49 -2.73 -20.29
N SER A 166 -9.11 -2.27 -21.48
CA SER A 166 -8.68 -3.18 -22.54
C SER A 166 -7.30 -3.75 -22.23
N ASP A 167 -7.07 -4.99 -22.64
CA ASP A 167 -5.77 -5.65 -22.54
C ASP A 167 -4.64 -4.91 -23.26
N HIS A 168 -4.95 -3.95 -24.16
CA HIS A 168 -4.00 -3.22 -25.01
C HIS A 168 -4.25 -1.70 -24.91
N GLU A 169 -4.46 -1.20 -23.70
CA GLU A 169 -4.63 0.24 -23.54
C GLU A 169 -3.28 0.94 -23.71
N GLN A 170 -3.23 1.82 -24.71
CA GLN A 170 -2.09 2.66 -24.98
C GLN A 170 -2.52 4.11 -24.74
N ILE A 171 -1.81 4.83 -23.87
CA ILE A 171 -1.94 6.29 -23.85
C ILE A 171 -0.91 6.83 -24.83
N ILE A 172 -1.39 7.61 -25.79
CA ILE A 172 -0.55 8.41 -26.65
C ILE A 172 -0.29 9.70 -25.88
N VAL A 173 0.93 9.83 -25.35
CA VAL A 173 1.39 11.09 -24.78
C VAL A 173 1.81 11.97 -25.94
N ASP A 174 0.96 12.92 -26.30
CA ASP A 174 1.16 13.89 -27.38
C ASP A 174 1.62 15.28 -26.88
N ASP A 175 1.66 15.49 -25.56
CA ASP A 175 2.17 16.71 -24.94
C ASP A 175 3.70 16.84 -25.13
N PRO A 176 4.19 17.92 -25.79
CA PRO A 176 5.61 18.09 -26.07
C PRO A 176 6.51 18.13 -24.83
N ALA A 177 6.03 18.67 -23.71
CA ALA A 177 6.81 18.75 -22.47
C ALA A 177 6.98 17.35 -21.84
N SER A 178 5.90 16.56 -21.84
CA SER A 178 5.89 15.19 -21.34
C SER A 178 6.71 14.24 -22.22
N ILE A 179 6.65 14.40 -23.56
CA ILE A 179 7.52 13.68 -24.51
C ILE A 179 8.99 14.01 -24.24
N LYS A 180 9.32 15.32 -24.11
CA LYS A 180 10.69 15.77 -23.79
C LYS A 180 11.17 15.16 -22.48
N HIS A 181 10.37 15.25 -21.42
CA HIS A 181 10.72 14.74 -20.10
C HIS A 181 10.97 13.22 -20.12
N HIS A 182 10.07 12.45 -20.73
CA HIS A 182 10.20 11.00 -20.81
C HIS A 182 11.43 10.56 -21.62
N ARG A 183 11.68 11.19 -22.78
CA ARG A 183 12.84 10.88 -23.63
C ARG A 183 14.15 11.29 -22.95
N ALA A 184 14.19 12.47 -22.33
CA ALA A 184 15.35 12.93 -21.57
C ALA A 184 15.67 11.97 -20.42
N LEU A 185 14.67 11.59 -19.62
CA LEU A 185 14.82 10.68 -18.50
C LEU A 185 15.37 9.31 -18.95
N ASN A 186 14.78 8.70 -19.98
CA ASN A 186 15.25 7.41 -20.50
C ASN A 186 16.68 7.48 -21.07
N ASP A 187 17.01 8.54 -21.79
CA ASP A 187 18.36 8.75 -22.33
C ASP A 187 19.40 8.90 -21.21
N ILE A 188 19.08 9.69 -20.18
CA ILE A 188 19.96 9.94 -19.03
C ILE A 188 20.13 8.64 -18.22
N LEU A 189 19.04 7.94 -17.92
CA LEU A 189 19.10 6.67 -17.19
C LEU A 189 19.86 5.61 -17.98
N SER A 190 19.63 5.49 -19.29
CA SER A 190 20.38 4.56 -20.16
C SER A 190 21.88 4.83 -20.14
N GLN A 191 22.29 6.11 -20.18
CA GLN A 191 23.71 6.51 -20.10
C GLN A 191 24.34 6.29 -18.72
N ASN A 192 23.53 6.21 -17.66
CA ASN A 192 23.97 6.04 -16.28
C ASN A 192 23.63 4.63 -15.73
N ASN A 193 23.47 3.61 -16.60
CA ASN A 193 23.16 2.23 -16.22
C ASN A 193 21.93 2.09 -15.29
N GLY A 194 20.91 2.91 -15.53
CA GLY A 194 19.67 2.94 -14.74
C GLY A 194 19.76 3.71 -13.42
N VAL A 195 20.91 4.31 -13.09
CA VAL A 195 21.09 5.12 -11.88
C VAL A 195 20.86 6.58 -12.20
N ALA A 196 19.94 7.24 -11.48
CA ALA A 196 19.70 8.66 -11.64
C ALA A 196 20.91 9.48 -11.13
N PRO A 197 21.51 10.36 -11.95
CA PRO A 197 22.59 11.25 -11.52
C PRO A 197 22.08 12.35 -10.57
N GLU A 198 22.93 12.88 -9.69
CA GLU A 198 22.54 13.91 -8.71
C GLU A 198 22.00 15.20 -9.35
N ASN A 199 22.45 15.54 -10.56
CA ASN A 199 21.98 16.69 -11.33
C ASN A 199 20.92 16.31 -12.39
N LEU A 200 20.12 15.27 -12.14
CA LEU A 200 19.11 14.76 -13.07
C LEU A 200 18.21 15.86 -13.64
N GLN A 201 17.69 16.75 -12.79
CA GLN A 201 16.75 17.79 -13.24
C GLN A 201 17.43 18.79 -14.20
N GLU A 202 18.65 19.22 -13.89
CA GLU A 202 19.43 20.09 -14.78
C GLU A 202 19.73 19.41 -16.12
N GLN A 203 19.99 18.10 -16.10
CA GLN A 203 20.21 17.32 -17.31
C GLN A 203 18.92 17.16 -18.14
N ILE A 204 17.77 16.97 -17.51
CA ILE A 204 16.46 16.89 -18.19
C ILE A 204 16.12 18.24 -18.84
N ASP A 205 16.35 19.34 -18.12
CA ASP A 205 16.06 20.68 -18.61
C ASP A 205 16.95 21.04 -19.81
N ALA A 206 18.24 20.67 -19.75
CA ALA A 206 19.23 20.89 -20.79
C ALA A 206 19.17 19.88 -21.95
N TRP A 207 18.42 18.79 -21.81
CA TRP A 207 18.27 17.79 -22.86
C TRP A 207 17.49 18.38 -24.05
N GLU A 208 17.94 18.11 -25.27
CA GLU A 208 17.29 18.54 -26.50
C GLU A 208 17.09 17.31 -27.42
N PRO A 209 15.95 17.22 -28.14
CA PRO A 209 15.69 16.13 -29.07
C PRO A 209 16.75 16.10 -30.17
N LYS A 210 17.28 14.91 -30.45
CA LYS A 210 18.38 14.70 -31.42
C LYS A 210 17.85 14.51 -32.85
N SER A 211 16.56 14.19 -32.99
CA SER A 211 15.87 13.92 -34.24
C SER A 211 14.39 14.32 -34.18
N GLU A 212 13.71 14.36 -35.33
CA GLU A 212 12.25 14.55 -35.38
C GLU A 212 11.49 13.35 -34.80
N ASP A 213 12.07 12.15 -34.81
CA ASP A 213 11.50 10.96 -34.16
C ASP A 213 11.45 11.11 -32.63
N ASP A 214 12.35 11.89 -32.04
CA ASP A 214 12.35 12.20 -30.60
C ASP A 214 11.20 13.12 -30.17
N LYS A 215 10.48 13.71 -31.14
CA LYS A 215 9.29 14.54 -30.94
C LYS A 215 7.99 13.79 -31.24
N ALA A 216 8.08 12.56 -31.74
CA ALA A 216 6.91 11.75 -32.02
C ALA A 216 6.18 11.39 -30.71
N PRO A 217 4.83 11.33 -30.72
CA PRO A 217 4.06 10.94 -29.56
C PRO A 217 4.56 9.63 -28.96
N VAL A 218 4.67 9.60 -27.64
CA VAL A 218 5.10 8.38 -26.93
C VAL A 218 3.88 7.53 -26.68
N THR A 219 3.85 6.35 -27.32
CA THR A 219 2.89 5.30 -27.01
C THR A 219 3.33 4.61 -25.72
N VAL A 220 2.67 4.90 -24.62
CA VAL A 220 2.86 4.15 -23.36
C VAL A 220 1.89 2.98 -23.39
N ASP A 221 2.44 1.77 -23.50
CA ASP A 221 1.67 0.53 -23.49
C ASP A 221 1.41 0.08 -22.05
N PHE A 222 0.16 0.26 -21.59
CA PHE A 222 -0.25 -0.15 -20.24
C PHE A 222 -0.53 -1.64 -20.13
N SER A 223 -0.49 -2.40 -21.24
CA SER A 223 -0.70 -3.86 -21.21
C SER A 223 0.35 -4.61 -20.38
N LYS A 224 1.53 -4.01 -20.19
CA LYS A 224 2.62 -4.52 -19.35
C LYS A 224 2.87 -3.66 -18.11
N MET A 225 2.23 -2.51 -18.01
CA MET A 225 2.50 -1.52 -16.98
C MET A 225 1.45 -1.63 -15.88
N VAL A 226 1.90 -2.06 -14.71
CA VAL A 226 1.18 -1.69 -13.49
C VAL A 226 1.74 -0.34 -13.07
N ALA A 227 1.05 0.75 -13.41
CA ALA A 227 1.46 2.05 -12.92
C ALA A 227 0.98 2.19 -11.48
N TYR A 228 1.89 2.49 -10.58
CA TYR A 228 1.63 2.82 -9.18
C TYR A 228 1.91 4.31 -9.03
N LEU A 229 0.86 5.13 -8.99
CA LEU A 229 0.98 6.58 -8.81
C LEU A 229 0.53 6.93 -7.40
N TYR A 230 1.41 7.58 -6.66
CA TYR A 230 1.25 7.96 -5.26
C TYR A 230 0.45 9.27 -5.13
N GLY A 231 -0.22 9.47 -4.00
CA GLY A 231 -0.86 10.75 -3.66
C GLY A 231 0.16 11.90 -3.60
N GLU A 232 -0.22 13.10 -4.01
CA GLU A 232 0.68 14.27 -4.06
C GLU A 232 1.22 14.71 -2.68
N THR A 233 0.65 14.19 -1.59
CA THR A 233 0.95 14.57 -0.20
C THR A 233 1.73 13.49 0.54
N LEU A 234 2.82 13.90 1.18
CA LEU A 234 3.64 13.04 2.05
C LEU A 234 2.79 12.49 3.22
N GLY A 235 2.73 11.17 3.38
CA GLY A 235 1.88 10.47 4.35
C GLY A 235 0.61 9.84 3.78
N GLN A 236 0.36 9.97 2.47
CA GLN A 236 -0.77 9.37 1.74
C GLN A 236 -0.29 8.49 0.57
N GLU A 237 0.98 8.09 0.56
CA GLU A 237 1.55 7.33 -0.55
C GLU A 237 0.97 5.93 -0.69
N ASP A 238 0.32 5.41 0.35
CA ASP A 238 -0.44 4.17 0.38
C ASP A 238 -1.79 4.25 -0.37
N GLU A 239 -2.26 5.46 -0.70
CA GLU A 239 -3.34 5.68 -1.66
C GLU A 239 -2.75 5.78 -3.06
N ALA A 240 -3.14 4.83 -3.91
CA ALA A 240 -2.51 4.64 -5.20
C ALA A 240 -3.50 4.39 -6.32
N TRP A 241 -3.17 4.92 -7.49
CA TRP A 241 -3.74 4.43 -8.74
C TRP A 241 -3.01 3.17 -9.18
N PHE A 242 -3.73 2.15 -9.65
CA PHE A 242 -3.16 0.91 -10.18
C PHE A 242 -3.84 0.50 -11.49
N GLN A 243 -3.15 -0.31 -12.30
CA GLN A 243 -3.73 -1.11 -13.38
C GLN A 243 -3.16 -2.54 -13.34
N GLY A 244 -4.00 -3.56 -13.35
CA GLY A 244 -3.52 -4.93 -13.29
C GLY A 244 -4.52 -5.96 -13.80
N LYS A 245 -4.03 -7.18 -14.03
CA LYS A 245 -4.83 -8.30 -14.49
C LYS A 245 -5.47 -9.03 -13.32
N VAL A 246 -6.77 -9.26 -13.38
CA VAL A 246 -7.50 -10.12 -12.44
C VAL A 246 -7.09 -11.58 -12.67
N VAL A 247 -6.54 -12.21 -11.64
CA VAL A 247 -6.11 -13.62 -11.65
C VAL A 247 -6.91 -14.49 -10.68
N GLY A 248 -7.65 -13.87 -9.76
CA GLY A 248 -8.54 -14.56 -8.83
C GLY A 248 -9.75 -13.69 -8.49
N LYS A 249 -10.87 -14.34 -8.18
CA LYS A 249 -12.11 -13.70 -7.76
C LYS A 249 -12.75 -14.54 -6.66
N THR A 250 -12.97 -13.94 -5.51
CA THR A 250 -13.64 -14.57 -4.37
C THR A 250 -14.62 -13.60 -3.73
N GLN A 251 -15.31 -14.03 -2.67
CA GLN A 251 -16.20 -13.19 -1.89
C GLN A 251 -15.91 -13.35 -0.41
N MET A 252 -16.21 -12.32 0.37
CA MET A 252 -16.25 -12.39 1.82
C MET A 252 -17.50 -11.68 2.35
N GLN A 253 -17.94 -12.06 3.55
CA GLN A 253 -18.99 -11.36 4.25
C GLN A 253 -18.44 -10.63 5.47
N PHE A 254 -18.88 -9.39 5.64
CA PHE A 254 -18.59 -8.60 6.83
C PHE A 254 -19.79 -7.74 7.19
N MET A 255 -20.22 -7.79 8.46
CA MET A 255 -21.37 -7.02 8.98
C MET A 255 -22.63 -7.10 8.09
N GLN A 256 -22.96 -8.32 7.62
CA GLN A 256 -24.10 -8.61 6.72
C GLN A 256 -24.02 -7.96 5.33
N GLN A 257 -22.83 -7.49 4.93
CA GLN A 257 -22.56 -7.00 3.58
C GLN A 257 -21.64 -7.99 2.86
N ASP A 258 -21.91 -8.19 1.57
CA ASP A 258 -21.07 -8.97 0.68
C ASP A 258 -19.99 -8.08 0.06
N TYR A 259 -18.75 -8.55 0.09
CA TYR A 259 -17.61 -7.92 -0.55
C TYR A 259 -17.10 -8.82 -1.65
N THR A 260 -16.81 -8.23 -2.81
CA THR A 260 -16.09 -8.90 -3.88
C THR A 260 -14.60 -8.69 -3.67
N LEU A 261 -13.83 -9.77 -3.79
CA LEU A 261 -12.39 -9.79 -3.65
C LEU A 261 -11.76 -10.15 -4.99
N TYR A 262 -10.82 -9.34 -5.45
CA TYR A 262 -10.03 -9.60 -6.65
C TYR A 262 -8.58 -9.79 -6.31
N ASP A 263 -7.99 -10.87 -6.81
CA ASP A 263 -6.54 -11.07 -6.77
C ASP A 263 -6.00 -10.48 -8.08
N VAL A 264 -5.15 -9.46 -7.98
CA VAL A 264 -4.70 -8.67 -9.13
C VAL A 264 -3.19 -8.63 -9.19
N THR A 265 -2.62 -8.74 -10.39
CA THR A 265 -1.19 -8.53 -10.62
C THR A 265 -0.82 -7.07 -10.37
N LEU A 266 -0.13 -6.80 -9.26
CA LEU A 266 0.35 -5.47 -8.89
C LEU A 266 1.71 -5.15 -9.51
N ILE A 267 2.59 -6.14 -9.71
CA ILE A 267 3.86 -5.92 -10.42
C ILE A 267 4.15 -7.14 -11.28
N LEU A 268 4.59 -6.90 -12.52
CA LEU A 268 5.00 -7.92 -13.46
C LEU A 268 6.39 -7.56 -14.03
N GLU A 269 7.45 -8.07 -13.39
CA GLU A 269 8.82 -7.97 -13.89
C GLU A 269 9.15 -9.17 -14.79
N GLU A 270 9.96 -8.97 -15.83
CA GLU A 270 10.44 -10.08 -16.66
C GLU A 270 11.26 -11.07 -15.82
N ASN A 271 11.00 -12.37 -15.99
CA ASN A 271 11.68 -13.46 -15.28
C ASN A 271 11.49 -13.50 -13.76
N GLN A 272 10.49 -12.80 -13.21
CA GLN A 272 10.09 -12.88 -11.80
C GLN A 272 8.63 -13.34 -11.67
N PRO A 273 8.26 -14.00 -10.55
CA PRO A 273 6.85 -14.22 -10.22
C PRO A 273 6.10 -12.88 -10.12
N ALA A 274 4.87 -12.84 -10.62
CA ALA A 274 4.01 -11.68 -10.46
C ALA A 274 3.74 -11.42 -8.97
N ILE A 275 3.85 -10.16 -8.56
CA ILE A 275 3.42 -9.73 -7.23
C ILE A 275 1.92 -9.51 -7.28
N LEU A 276 1.20 -10.11 -6.34
CA LEU A 276 -0.25 -10.03 -6.26
C LEU A 276 -0.68 -9.16 -5.07
N VAL A 277 -1.74 -8.40 -5.28
CA VAL A 277 -2.49 -7.71 -4.22
C VAL A 277 -3.93 -8.23 -4.24
N ARG A 278 -4.52 -8.42 -3.06
CA ARG A 278 -5.95 -8.71 -2.94
C ARG A 278 -6.71 -7.41 -2.70
N ILE A 279 -7.65 -7.10 -3.60
CA ILE A 279 -8.44 -5.87 -3.57
C ILE A 279 -9.88 -6.19 -3.16
N ALA A 280 -10.40 -5.49 -2.16
CA ALA A 280 -11.78 -5.62 -1.69
C ALA A 280 -12.65 -4.44 -2.12
N SER A 281 -13.90 -4.74 -2.50
CA SER A 281 -14.92 -3.73 -2.72
C SER A 281 -16.31 -4.24 -2.30
N LYS A 282 -17.11 -3.37 -1.66
CA LYS A 282 -18.55 -3.59 -1.45
C LYS A 282 -19.42 -3.04 -2.58
N ASP A 283 -18.84 -2.23 -3.47
CA ASP A 283 -19.62 -1.52 -4.49
C ASP A 283 -20.18 -2.52 -5.52
N PRO A 284 -21.52 -2.61 -5.69
CA PRO A 284 -22.13 -3.47 -6.68
C PRO A 284 -21.69 -3.19 -8.12
N ALA A 285 -21.24 -1.97 -8.44
CA ALA A 285 -20.72 -1.61 -9.76
C ALA A 285 -19.41 -2.36 -10.10
N TYR A 286 -18.66 -2.76 -9.08
CA TYR A 286 -17.34 -3.38 -9.24
C TYR A 286 -17.36 -4.91 -9.08
N LYS A 287 -18.54 -5.55 -8.98
CA LYS A 287 -18.66 -6.98 -8.66
C LYS A 287 -18.49 -7.93 -9.87
N ASP A 288 -18.59 -7.42 -11.09
CA ASP A 288 -18.74 -8.20 -12.32
C ASP A 288 -17.47 -8.27 -13.18
N PHE A 289 -16.30 -7.92 -12.64
CA PHE A 289 -15.03 -8.18 -13.32
C PHE A 289 -14.73 -9.67 -13.32
N GLU A 290 -14.12 -10.16 -14.39
CA GLU A 290 -13.83 -11.59 -14.60
C GLU A 290 -12.34 -11.88 -14.61
N ILE A 291 -11.97 -13.09 -14.21
CA ILE A 291 -10.58 -13.57 -14.30
C ILE A 291 -10.11 -13.45 -15.74
N GLY A 292 -8.92 -12.88 -15.91
CA GLY A 292 -8.31 -12.61 -17.21
C GLY A 292 -8.49 -11.17 -17.69
N GLN A 293 -9.45 -10.41 -17.14
CA GLN A 293 -9.65 -9.01 -17.48
C GLN A 293 -8.62 -8.11 -16.81
N TYR A 294 -8.29 -7.00 -17.47
CA TYR A 294 -7.56 -5.91 -16.83
C TYR A 294 -8.53 -4.93 -16.19
N ILE A 295 -8.19 -4.52 -14.97
CA ILE A 295 -8.89 -3.46 -14.24
C ILE A 295 -7.88 -2.41 -13.80
N ARG A 296 -8.37 -1.20 -13.61
CA ARG A 296 -7.59 -0.10 -13.03
C ARG A 296 -8.44 0.71 -12.07
N GLY A 297 -7.81 1.57 -11.28
CA GLY A 297 -8.50 2.54 -10.47
C GLY A 297 -7.72 2.94 -9.23
N ASN A 298 -8.41 3.54 -8.26
CA ASN A 298 -7.81 4.07 -7.04
C ASN A 298 -8.04 3.08 -5.89
N ILE A 299 -6.96 2.75 -5.18
CA ILE A 299 -6.97 1.81 -4.06
C ILE A 299 -6.19 2.35 -2.87
N TRP A 300 -6.57 1.94 -1.67
CA TRP A 300 -5.80 2.12 -0.46
C TRP A 300 -5.09 0.81 -0.12
N ILE A 301 -3.76 0.78 -0.21
CA ILE A 301 -2.96 -0.44 0.00
C ILE A 301 -2.51 -0.55 1.45
N GLN A 302 -2.65 -1.75 2.00
CA GLN A 302 -2.17 -2.11 3.32
C GLN A 302 -1.20 -3.28 3.24
N ALA A 303 -0.28 -3.32 4.20
CA ALA A 303 0.69 -4.38 4.38
C ALA A 303 0.58 -4.97 5.79
N ASN A 304 0.64 -6.30 5.88
CA ASN A 304 0.92 -7.02 7.13
C ASN A 304 2.35 -7.55 7.07
N ILE A 305 3.19 -7.14 8.04
CA ILE A 305 4.61 -7.51 8.10
C ILE A 305 4.84 -8.59 9.15
N TYR A 306 5.45 -9.70 8.72
CA TYR A 306 5.80 -10.85 9.54
C TYR A 306 7.28 -11.22 9.40
N SER A 307 7.79 -12.01 10.34
CA SER A 307 9.15 -12.54 10.26
C SER A 307 9.29 -13.49 9.08
N ALA A 308 10.47 -13.50 8.46
CA ALA A 308 10.86 -14.60 7.60
C ALA A 308 11.01 -15.85 8.49
N ALA A 309 10.24 -16.89 8.19
CA ALA A 309 10.36 -18.20 8.84
C ALA A 309 11.71 -18.87 8.51
#